data_AF-A0A849K531-F1
#
_entry.id   AF-A0A849K531-F1
#
_cell.length_a   1.000
_cell.length_b   1.000
_cell.length_c   1.000
_cell.angle_alpha   90.00
_cell.angle_beta   90.00
_cell.angle_gamma   90.00
#
_symmetry.space_group_name_H-M   'P 1'
#
loop_
_entity.id
_entity.type
_entity.pdbx_description
1 polymer ?
#
loop_
_entity_poly.entity_id
_entity_poly.type
_entity_poly.pdbx_seq_one_letter_code
_entity_poly.pdbx_strand_id
1 'polypeptide(L)'
;MASPEPHQCTQARTGRSLRRACAVAIVLSGTGCADLEQAARQLPQPAAGGGGGIREQREIEMNRRWQDQPLTQLVAELGKPMLTLNIPGGGTPPGFVVVYGEHGSSGCIDAFAVNSGGEPRIRLYYCR
;
A
#
# COMPACT_ATOMS: atom_id res chain seq x y z
N MET A 1 -48.07 49.44 29.48
CA MET A 1 -47.27 50.59 29.03
C MET A 1 -45.95 50.06 28.48
N ALA A 2 -45.58 50.55 27.28
CA ALA A 2 -44.26 50.59 26.66
C ALA A 2 -43.49 49.27 26.35
N SER A 3 -43.46 48.95 25.05
CA SER A 3 -42.23 48.57 24.33
C SER A 3 -41.29 49.80 24.23
N PRO A 4 -39.95 49.67 24.00
CA PRO A 4 -39.44 49.26 22.68
C PRO A 4 -38.15 48.39 22.65
N GLU A 5 -37.91 47.89 21.44
CA GLU A 5 -36.79 47.17 20.77
C GLU A 5 -35.36 47.78 20.97
N PRO A 6 -34.22 47.30 20.37
CA PRO A 6 -34.09 46.47 19.15
C PRO A 6 -32.88 45.52 18.97
N HIS A 7 -32.92 44.88 17.78
CA HIS A 7 -31.83 44.35 16.95
C HIS A 7 -31.57 42.83 16.94
N GLN A 8 -32.24 42.26 15.93
CA GLN A 8 -31.90 41.04 15.23
C GLN A 8 -30.42 41.01 14.77
N CYS A 9 -29.78 39.86 14.86
CA CYS A 9 -28.75 39.46 13.91
C CYS A 9 -28.81 37.95 13.65
N THR A 10 -29.39 37.62 12.49
CA THR A 10 -28.91 36.62 11.53
C THR A 10 -29.02 35.13 11.90
N GLN A 11 -30.05 34.50 11.33
CA GLN A 11 -30.07 33.08 11.00
C GLN A 11 -29.05 32.80 9.88
N ALA A 12 -28.23 31.76 10.06
CA ALA A 12 -27.77 30.94 8.95
C ALA A 12 -28.20 29.50 9.21
N ARG A 13 -29.22 29.07 8.45
CA ARG A 13 -29.67 27.69 8.31
C ARG A 13 -28.59 26.86 7.62
N THR A 14 -28.28 25.72 8.23
CA THR A 14 -28.12 24.38 7.61
C THR A 14 -27.71 23.48 8.77
N GLY A 15 -28.26 22.32 9.07
CA GLY A 15 -29.16 21.43 8.36
C GLY A 15 -28.85 20.03 8.89
N ARG A 16 -29.69 19.54 9.81
CA ARG A 16 -29.88 18.13 10.21
C ARG A 16 -28.75 17.38 10.94
N SER A 17 -29.03 17.19 12.23
CA SER A 17 -29.10 15.87 12.89
C SER A 17 -27.80 15.24 13.41
N LEU A 18 -27.13 15.91 14.36
CA LEU A 18 -26.33 15.20 15.37
C LEU A 18 -27.27 14.72 16.49
N ARG A 19 -27.69 13.45 16.42
CA ARG A 19 -28.30 12.78 17.58
C ARG A 19 -27.22 12.04 18.36
N ARG A 20 -26.95 12.58 19.54
CA ARG A 20 -26.59 11.90 20.80
C ARG A 20 -25.28 11.11 20.81
N ALA A 21 -24.30 11.72 21.47
CA ALA A 21 -23.25 11.04 22.19
C ALA A 21 -23.82 9.96 23.12
N CYS A 22 -23.26 8.76 23.05
CA CYS A 22 -23.13 7.87 24.19
C CYS A 22 -21.68 7.41 24.20
N ALA A 23 -20.98 7.81 25.27
CA ALA A 23 -19.62 7.42 25.57
C ALA A 23 -19.54 5.90 25.69
N VAL A 24 -18.65 5.27 24.91
CA VAL A 24 -18.26 3.88 25.13
C VAL A 24 -16.92 3.91 25.85
N ALA A 25 -16.96 3.60 27.14
CA ALA A 25 -15.79 3.31 27.94
C ALA A 25 -15.20 1.97 27.46
N ILE A 26 -13.98 1.99 26.93
CA ILE A 26 -13.26 0.76 26.57
C ILE A 26 -12.46 0.33 27.81
N VAL A 27 -12.97 -0.69 28.48
CA VAL A 27 -12.28 -1.39 29.57
C VAL A 27 -11.21 -2.30 28.95
N LEU A 28 -9.94 -2.00 29.19
CA LEU A 28 -8.83 -2.90 28.87
C LEU A 28 -8.82 -4.04 29.89
N SER A 29 -9.35 -5.19 29.51
CA SER A 29 -9.21 -6.46 30.25
C SER A 29 -8.49 -7.46 29.37
N GLY A 30 -7.34 -7.93 29.85
CA GLY A 30 -6.50 -8.90 29.16
C GLY A 30 -7.19 -10.26 28.98
N THR A 31 -7.21 -10.71 27.73
CA THR A 31 -7.26 -12.10 27.25
C THR A 31 -6.59 -12.00 25.87
N GLY A 32 -5.43 -12.58 25.60
CA GLY A 32 -5.12 -14.00 25.70
C GLY A 32 -5.18 -14.62 24.31
N CYS A 33 -4.26 -14.25 23.42
CA CYS A 33 -3.86 -14.86 22.12
C CYS A 33 -4.92 -15.25 21.05
N ALA A 34 -6.22 -15.33 21.35
CA ALA A 34 -7.26 -15.69 20.39
C ALA A 34 -7.63 -14.54 19.43
N ASP A 35 -7.44 -13.29 19.86
CA ASP A 35 -7.73 -12.10 19.05
C ASP A 35 -6.74 -11.88 17.89
N LEU A 36 -5.53 -12.43 17.96
CA LEU A 36 -4.56 -12.35 16.86
C LEU A 36 -5.00 -13.18 15.65
N GLU A 37 -5.63 -14.35 15.89
CA GLU A 37 -6.18 -15.17 14.81
C GLU A 37 -7.42 -14.51 14.18
N GLN A 38 -8.22 -13.81 14.98
CA GLN A 38 -9.42 -13.14 14.51
C GLN A 38 -9.11 -11.81 13.79
N ALA A 39 -8.07 -11.09 14.21
CA ALA A 39 -7.54 -9.93 13.49
C ALA A 39 -6.95 -10.29 12.12
N ALA A 40 -6.32 -11.48 11.98
CA ALA A 40 -5.85 -11.97 10.70
C ALA A 40 -7.00 -12.31 9.71
N ARG A 41 -8.19 -12.67 10.23
CA ARG A 41 -9.39 -12.94 9.41
C ARG A 41 -10.16 -11.67 9.01
N GLN A 42 -9.91 -10.54 9.67
CA GLN A 42 -10.56 -9.25 9.40
C GLN A 42 -9.74 -8.30 8.53
N LEU A 43 -8.53 -8.70 8.11
CA LEU A 43 -7.84 -8.00 7.03
C LEU A 43 -8.72 -8.08 5.78
N PRO A 44 -9.04 -6.93 5.14
CA PRO A 44 -9.76 -6.93 3.88
C PRO A 44 -9.04 -7.84 2.91
N GLN A 45 -9.66 -8.96 2.55
CA GLN A 45 -9.21 -9.72 1.39
C GLN A 45 -9.37 -8.78 0.19
N PRO A 46 -8.31 -8.51 -0.60
CA PRO A 46 -8.46 -7.73 -1.81
C PRO A 46 -9.50 -8.42 -2.68
N ALA A 47 -10.56 -7.69 -3.00
CA ALA A 47 -11.65 -8.18 -3.82
C ALA A 47 -11.06 -8.65 -5.16
N ALA A 48 -11.26 -9.93 -5.46
CA ALA A 48 -10.87 -10.55 -6.71
C ALA A 48 -11.57 -9.84 -7.90
N GLY A 49 -10.91 -8.83 -8.44
CA GLY A 49 -11.25 -8.18 -9.70
C GLY A 49 -10.71 -9.02 -10.86
N GLY A 50 -11.63 -9.52 -11.69
CA GLY A 50 -11.34 -10.40 -12.83
C GLY A 50 -10.26 -9.85 -13.77
N GLY A 51 -9.29 -10.70 -14.10
CA GLY A 51 -8.10 -10.38 -14.90
C GLY A 51 -6.81 -10.19 -14.09
N GLY A 52 -6.93 -9.89 -12.79
CA GLY A 52 -5.79 -9.61 -11.90
C GLY A 52 -5.10 -10.83 -11.28
N GLY A 53 -5.78 -11.98 -11.14
CA GLY A 53 -5.35 -13.05 -10.23
C GLY A 53 -3.92 -13.55 -10.40
N ILE A 54 -3.51 -13.98 -11.60
CA ILE A 54 -2.16 -14.56 -11.81
C ILE A 54 -1.08 -13.47 -11.76
N ARG A 55 -1.36 -12.28 -12.31
CA ARG A 55 -0.42 -11.15 -12.30
C ARG A 55 -0.21 -10.61 -10.89
N GLU A 56 -1.30 -10.45 -10.13
CA GLU A 56 -1.30 -10.02 -8.73
C GLU A 56 -0.62 -11.06 -7.84
N GLN A 57 -0.91 -12.35 -8.01
CA GLN A 57 -0.23 -13.41 -7.28
C GLN A 57 1.27 -13.41 -7.55
N ARG A 58 1.69 -13.24 -8.81
CA ARG A 58 3.10 -13.09 -9.14
C ARG A 58 3.71 -11.85 -8.49
N GLU A 59 3.01 -10.72 -8.52
CA GLU A 59 3.49 -9.50 -7.88
C GLU A 59 3.67 -9.66 -6.38
N ILE A 60 2.74 -10.33 -5.70
CA ILE A 60 2.85 -10.67 -4.28
C ILE A 60 4.01 -11.64 -4.03
N GLU A 61 4.13 -12.71 -4.82
CA GLU A 61 5.17 -13.72 -4.68
C GLU A 61 6.57 -13.12 -4.86
N MET A 62 6.76 -12.36 -5.94
CA MET A 62 8.04 -11.75 -6.28
C MET A 62 8.41 -10.67 -5.27
N ASN A 63 7.46 -9.84 -4.81
CA ASN A 63 7.74 -8.89 -3.74
C ASN A 63 8.10 -9.59 -2.44
N ARG A 64 7.36 -10.63 -2.03
CA ARG A 64 7.67 -11.39 -0.82
C ARG A 64 9.07 -12.01 -0.86
N ARG A 65 9.48 -12.49 -2.03
CA ARG A 65 10.76 -13.17 -2.21
C ARG A 65 11.94 -12.19 -2.28
N TRP A 66 11.77 -11.12 -3.03
CA TRP A 66 12.89 -10.29 -3.45
C TRP A 66 12.98 -8.93 -2.76
N GLN A 67 11.92 -8.45 -2.11
CA GLN A 67 11.99 -7.20 -1.36
C GLN A 67 13.13 -7.25 -0.32
N ASP A 68 13.90 -6.17 -0.28
CA ASP A 68 15.10 -6.01 0.54
C ASP A 68 16.21 -7.04 0.29
N GLN A 69 16.14 -7.82 -0.79
CA GLN A 69 17.25 -8.68 -1.19
C GLN A 69 18.29 -7.90 -2.01
N PRO A 70 19.58 -8.27 -1.91
CA PRO A 70 20.63 -7.70 -2.75
C PRO A 70 20.39 -7.98 -4.24
N LEU A 71 20.65 -6.98 -5.09
CA LEU A 71 20.59 -7.14 -6.55
C LEU A 71 21.56 -8.24 -7.02
N THR A 72 22.68 -8.42 -6.35
CA THR A 72 23.66 -9.47 -6.67
C THR A 72 23.07 -10.87 -6.58
N GLN A 73 22.16 -11.11 -5.62
CA GLN A 73 21.47 -12.40 -5.49
C GLN A 73 20.47 -12.61 -6.63
N LEU A 74 19.73 -11.56 -7.00
CA LEU A 74 18.80 -11.61 -8.13
C LEU A 74 19.54 -11.92 -9.44
N VAL A 75 20.69 -11.28 -9.67
CA VAL A 75 21.52 -11.50 -10.86
C VAL A 75 22.14 -12.90 -10.86
N ALA A 76 22.51 -13.42 -9.69
CA ALA A 76 23.02 -14.78 -9.57
C ALA A 76 21.95 -15.82 -9.93
N GLU A 77 20.69 -15.56 -9.60
CA GLU A 77 19.59 -16.50 -9.84
C GLU A 77 18.95 -16.37 -11.24
N LEU A 78 18.64 -15.14 -11.66
CA LEU A 78 17.93 -14.85 -12.92
C LEU A 78 18.87 -14.49 -14.08
N GLY A 79 20.17 -14.34 -13.81
CA GLY A 79 21.15 -13.91 -14.80
C GLY A 79 21.22 -12.39 -14.97
N LYS A 80 21.72 -11.93 -16.12
CA LYS A 80 21.84 -10.49 -16.39
C LYS A 80 20.49 -9.92 -16.82
N PRO A 81 20.10 -8.72 -16.33
CA PRO A 81 18.88 -8.07 -16.79
C PRO A 81 18.97 -7.70 -18.27
N MET A 82 17.85 -7.77 -18.97
CA MET A 82 17.73 -7.35 -20.37
C MET A 82 17.86 -5.84 -20.53
N LEU A 83 17.38 -5.09 -19.54
CA LEU A 83 17.37 -3.64 -19.57
C LEU A 83 17.57 -3.07 -18.17
N THR A 84 18.31 -1.97 -18.08
CA THR A 84 18.47 -1.18 -16.86
C THR A 84 18.09 0.27 -17.17
N LEU A 85 17.19 0.84 -16.36
CA LEU A 85 16.65 2.18 -16.55
C LEU A 85 16.86 3.01 -15.29
N ASN A 86 17.48 4.17 -15.40
CA ASN A 86 17.54 5.11 -14.27
C ASN A 86 16.17 5.73 -14.03
N ILE A 87 15.75 5.87 -12.77
CA ILE A 87 14.49 6.54 -12.42
C ILE A 87 14.74 8.06 -12.48
N PRO A 88 14.12 8.81 -13.41
CA PRO A 88 14.31 10.24 -13.53
C PRO A 88 13.87 10.96 -12.25
N GLY A 89 14.65 11.95 -11.81
CA GLY A 89 14.42 12.64 -10.54
C GLY A 89 14.96 11.88 -9.31
N GLY A 90 15.52 10.68 -9.49
CA GLY A 90 16.37 10.00 -8.51
C GLY A 90 15.75 9.92 -7.11
N GLY A 91 14.43 9.66 -7.04
CA GLY A 91 13.63 9.82 -5.83
C GLY A 91 14.30 9.22 -4.60
N THR A 92 14.14 9.81 -3.41
CA THR A 92 15.00 9.52 -2.25
C THR A 92 14.64 8.18 -1.56
N PRO A 93 15.57 7.21 -1.44
CA PRO A 93 16.94 7.18 -1.94
C PRO A 93 17.01 6.85 -3.44
N PRO A 94 17.93 7.49 -4.20
CA PRO A 94 18.02 7.38 -5.66
C PRO A 94 18.04 5.93 -6.10
N GLY A 95 17.57 5.64 -7.31
CA GLY A 95 17.43 4.27 -7.76
C GLY A 95 17.28 4.10 -9.27
N PHE A 96 17.20 2.84 -9.67
CA PHE A 96 17.04 2.40 -11.04
C PHE A 96 16.11 1.19 -11.09
N VAL A 97 15.66 0.81 -12.28
CA VAL A 97 14.85 -0.36 -12.54
C VAL A 97 15.65 -1.33 -13.39
N VAL A 98 15.63 -2.61 -13.03
CA VAL A 98 16.14 -3.70 -13.87
C VAL A 98 14.99 -4.54 -14.39
N VAL A 99 15.07 -4.95 -15.65
CA VAL A 99 13.99 -5.68 -16.34
C VAL A 99 14.51 -7.01 -16.89
N TYR A 100 13.76 -8.09 -16.68
CA TYR A 100 14.13 -9.45 -17.08
C TYR A 100 13.28 -10.03 -18.22
N GLY A 101 12.31 -9.27 -18.73
CA GLY A 101 11.46 -9.67 -19.85
C GLY A 101 10.13 -10.26 -19.40
N GLU A 102 9.43 -10.92 -20.32
CA GLU A 102 8.09 -11.44 -20.08
C GLU A 102 8.12 -12.83 -19.44
N HIS A 103 7.36 -13.00 -18.35
CA HIS A 103 7.15 -14.27 -17.70
C HIS A 103 5.99 -15.04 -18.34
N GLY A 104 6.30 -16.20 -18.93
CA GLY A 104 5.40 -16.90 -19.84
C GLY A 104 4.00 -17.23 -19.31
N SER A 105 3.84 -17.60 -18.03
CA SER A 105 2.51 -17.99 -17.51
C SER A 105 1.66 -16.82 -17.01
N SER A 106 2.27 -15.70 -16.66
CA SER A 106 1.57 -14.52 -16.14
C SER A 106 1.47 -13.38 -17.16
N GLY A 107 2.26 -13.44 -18.24
CA GLY A 107 2.45 -12.35 -19.20
C GLY A 107 2.94 -11.07 -18.53
N CYS A 108 3.68 -11.19 -17.42
CA CYS A 108 4.22 -10.04 -16.69
C CYS A 108 5.57 -9.69 -17.29
N ILE A 109 5.82 -8.42 -17.59
CA ILE A 109 7.19 -7.95 -17.77
C ILE A 109 7.80 -7.78 -16.37
N ASP A 110 8.75 -8.63 -16.02
CA ASP A 110 9.39 -8.65 -14.71
C ASP A 110 10.31 -7.44 -14.54
N ALA A 111 9.93 -6.50 -13.67
CA ALA A 111 10.69 -5.29 -13.40
C ALA A 111 10.91 -5.10 -11.89
N PHE A 112 12.15 -4.80 -11.49
CA PHE A 112 12.54 -4.58 -10.10
C PHE A 112 13.09 -3.17 -9.93
N ALA A 113 12.46 -2.38 -9.07
CA ALA A 113 13.02 -1.12 -8.62
C ALA A 113 14.08 -1.39 -7.55
N VAL A 114 15.24 -0.78 -7.73
CA VAL A 114 16.45 -1.00 -6.93
C VAL A 114 16.92 0.34 -6.39
N ASN A 115 17.32 0.39 -5.13
CA ASN A 115 18.02 1.57 -4.60
C ASN A 115 19.47 1.60 -5.08
N SER A 116 19.98 2.80 -5.28
CA SER A 116 21.40 3.05 -5.52
C SER A 116 22.09 3.33 -4.18
N GLY A 117 23.34 2.88 -4.05
CA GLY A 117 24.09 2.90 -2.80
C GLY A 117 25.20 1.85 -2.78
N GLY A 118 25.80 1.62 -1.62
CA GLY A 118 26.91 0.67 -1.46
C GLY A 118 26.56 -0.73 -1.96
N GLU A 119 25.56 -1.38 -1.37
CA GLU A 119 24.98 -2.62 -1.89
C GLU A 119 23.56 -2.32 -2.41
N PRO A 120 23.33 -2.35 -3.74
CA PRO A 120 22.00 -2.16 -4.33
C PRO A 120 21.05 -3.28 -3.90
N ARG A 121 19.87 -2.89 -3.43
CA ARG A 121 18.81 -3.75 -2.90
C ARG A 121 17.49 -3.50 -3.61
N ILE A 122 16.74 -4.57 -3.79
CA ILE A 122 15.42 -4.52 -4.42
C ILE A 122 14.46 -3.86 -3.44
N ARG A 123 13.80 -2.79 -3.88
CA ARG A 123 12.77 -2.09 -3.11
C ARG A 123 11.39 -2.69 -3.36
N LEU A 124 11.10 -2.95 -4.63
CA LEU A 124 9.82 -3.45 -5.08
C LEU A 124 9.95 -4.12 -6.44
N TYR A 125 9.11 -5.10 -6.68
CA TYR A 125 8.83 -5.71 -7.96
C TYR A 125 7.51 -5.18 -8.51
N TYR A 126 7.44 -5.00 -9.84
CA TYR A 126 6.22 -4.65 -10.57
C TYR A 126 5.98 -5.66 -11.69
N CYS A 127 4.73 -6.11 -11.83
CA CYS A 127 4.26 -6.72 -13.07
C CYS A 127 3.74 -5.62 -14.00
N ARG A 128 4.28 -5.53 -15.23
CA ARG A 128 3.73 -4.65 -16.28
C ARG A 128 3.08 -5.47 -17.39
#